data_AF-A0A1A0UY41-F1
#
_entry.id   AF-A0A1A0UY41-F1
#
_cell.length_a   1.000
_cell.length_b   1.000
_cell.length_c   1.000
_cell.angle_alpha   90.00
_cell.angle_beta   90.00
_cell.angle_gamma   90.00
#
_symmetry.space_group_name_H-M   'P 1'
#
loop_
_entity.id
_entity.type
_entity.pdbx_description
1 polymer ?
#
loop_
_entity_poly.entity_id
_entity_poly.type
_entity_poly.pdbx_seq_one_letter_code
_entity_poly.pdbx_strand_id
1 'polypeptide(L)'
;MGGHLRPAELHRVLKLIHCKGIWRDCGIALARMADLIADGHAPIDYARRRHLDYTDLLPDDEWQRIYRRADAPAIGIRTAVAARMFLYERMSGQPAARQSSRAAFKVFSFPRCLTPNLLAELEQHGLEFLVSQGVTDEPVTWDPPPGVFEGLSLPAPDFDSIDRTQLFELLRTAPERRSMSAVAAILGITNDVLYEHLSGDPLPPRPPDSQYLINAQGHHFRAAGEMLTRERLTAMYRDEGLSIREIANRTQLSRQTVRHLADEYRVRMRGRSRRDPINVDPDWVKAQYLSELRTFPDIAAEVGVSASGLARWARRNDIQRPGQGNHNHAATLNARRRARSAPPLLKSAMAEIGGWERLQRFTRVADFSSLDLAAKAIGTTPCTLSCQIGRLERETGGALIRRATRAQPMKLTEHGVAVRKAIMELDNVSAI
;
A
#
# COMPACT_ATOMS: atom_id res chain seq x y z
N MET A 1 20.55 -29.44 -0.75
CA MET A 1 19.54 -29.20 -1.80
C MET A 1 20.16 -29.28 -3.20
N GLY A 2 19.47 -29.92 -4.16
CA GLY A 2 20.00 -30.44 -5.42
C GLY A 2 20.31 -29.40 -6.49
N GLY A 3 21.35 -28.59 -6.28
CA GLY A 3 21.90 -27.69 -7.30
C GLY A 3 22.48 -28.49 -8.47
N HIS A 4 22.18 -28.10 -9.70
CA HIS A 4 23.07 -28.37 -10.82
C HIS A 4 24.39 -27.66 -10.50
N LEU A 5 25.32 -28.37 -9.86
CA LEU A 5 26.69 -27.92 -9.75
C LEU A 5 27.20 -27.76 -11.18
N ARG A 6 27.45 -26.51 -11.59
CA ARG A 6 28.07 -26.29 -12.90
C ARG A 6 29.43 -27.01 -12.88
N PRO A 7 29.90 -27.58 -14.00
CA PRO A 7 31.17 -28.31 -14.01
C PRO A 7 32.35 -27.54 -13.40
N ALA A 8 32.36 -26.20 -13.56
CA ALA A 8 33.33 -25.30 -12.95
C ALA A 8 33.21 -25.18 -11.42
N GLU A 9 31.98 -25.18 -10.88
CA GLU A 9 31.72 -25.17 -9.43
C GLU A 9 32.09 -26.51 -8.80
N LEU A 10 31.74 -27.63 -9.46
CA LEU A 10 32.14 -28.97 -9.05
C LEU A 10 33.67 -29.09 -8.99
N HIS A 11 34.38 -28.66 -10.03
CA HIS A 11 35.84 -28.69 -10.07
C HIS A 11 36.46 -27.85 -8.93
N ARG A 12 35.88 -26.68 -8.62
CA ARG A 12 36.33 -25.82 -7.52
C ARG A 12 36.10 -26.47 -6.15
N VAL A 13 34.95 -27.11 -5.94
CA VAL A 13 34.63 -27.84 -4.69
C VAL A 13 35.57 -29.04 -4.52
N LEU A 14 35.76 -29.84 -5.57
CA LEU A 14 36.68 -30.99 -5.55
C LEU A 14 38.13 -30.55 -5.24
N LYS A 15 38.58 -29.45 -5.86
CA LYS A 15 39.90 -28.87 -5.57
C LYS A 15 40.02 -28.41 -4.11
N LEU A 16 38.98 -27.79 -3.55
CA LEU A 16 38.97 -27.33 -2.16
C LEU A 16 39.02 -28.49 -1.16
N ILE A 17 38.24 -29.56 -1.42
CA ILE A 17 38.26 -30.79 -0.63
C ILE A 17 39.64 -31.45 -0.69
N HIS A 18 40.26 -31.49 -1.88
CA HIS A 18 41.61 -32.03 -2.06
C HIS A 18 42.67 -31.21 -1.32
N CYS A 19 42.68 -29.88 -1.48
CA CYS A 19 43.65 -29.00 -0.84
C CYS A 19 43.55 -29.01 0.70
N LYS A 20 42.35 -29.23 1.27
CA LYS A 20 42.15 -29.31 2.72
C LYS A 20 42.37 -30.70 3.31
N GLY A 21 42.63 -31.73 2.50
CA GLY A 21 42.83 -33.10 2.99
C GLY A 21 41.59 -33.79 3.56
N ILE A 22 40.39 -33.21 3.37
CA ILE A 22 39.12 -33.66 3.97
C ILE A 22 38.34 -34.64 3.07
N TRP A 23 38.96 -35.13 1.99
CA TRP A 23 38.32 -36.05 1.03
C TRP A 23 37.76 -37.31 1.69
N ARG A 24 38.50 -37.88 2.64
CA ARG A 24 38.10 -39.09 3.35
C ARG A 24 36.79 -38.87 4.10
N ASP A 25 36.70 -37.79 4.87
CA ASP A 25 35.54 -37.49 5.71
C ASP A 25 34.32 -37.11 4.86
N CYS A 26 34.51 -36.37 3.76
CA CYS A 26 33.45 -36.12 2.79
C CYS A 26 32.93 -37.42 2.14
N GLY A 27 33.83 -38.34 1.80
CA GLY A 27 33.46 -39.66 1.26
C GLY A 27 32.66 -40.49 2.26
N ILE A 28 33.07 -40.50 3.53
CA ILE A 28 32.33 -41.19 4.61
C ILE A 28 30.95 -40.56 4.80
N ALA A 29 30.83 -39.23 4.80
CA ALA A 29 29.55 -38.55 4.92
C ALA A 29 28.61 -38.92 3.75
N LEU A 30 29.10 -38.91 2.51
CA LEU A 30 28.32 -39.30 1.33
C LEU A 30 27.88 -40.76 1.39
N ALA A 31 28.75 -41.67 1.84
CA ALA A 31 28.41 -43.08 2.01
C ALA A 31 27.34 -43.28 3.09
N ARG A 32 27.51 -42.69 4.28
CA ARG A 32 26.51 -42.77 5.36
C ARG A 32 25.15 -42.21 4.95
N MET A 33 25.12 -41.13 4.17
CA MET A 33 23.88 -40.59 3.61
C MET A 33 23.25 -41.53 2.57
N ALA A 34 24.06 -42.17 1.72
CA ALA A 34 23.57 -43.14 0.75
C ALA A 34 22.97 -44.36 1.44
N ASP A 35 23.63 -44.88 2.48
CA ASP A 35 23.14 -45.99 3.30
C ASP A 35 21.81 -45.62 3.99
N LEU A 36 21.72 -44.43 4.60
CA LEU A 36 20.50 -43.93 5.23
C LEU A 36 19.31 -43.87 4.25
N ILE A 37 19.56 -43.47 3.00
CA ILE A 37 18.54 -43.43 1.95
C ILE A 37 18.18 -44.86 1.50
N ALA A 38 19.16 -45.74 1.35
CA ALA A 38 18.96 -47.13 0.93
C ALA A 38 18.16 -47.94 1.96
N ASP A 39 18.37 -47.68 3.25
CA ASP A 39 17.69 -48.35 4.37
C ASP A 39 16.25 -47.83 4.60
N GLY A 40 15.77 -46.88 3.78
CA GLY A 40 14.41 -46.37 3.85
C GLY A 40 14.14 -45.41 5.02
N HIS A 41 15.19 -44.87 5.63
CA HIS A 41 15.07 -43.90 6.74
C HIS A 41 14.76 -42.47 6.28
N ALA A 42 14.75 -42.21 4.97
CA ALA A 42 14.32 -40.93 4.40
C ALA A 42 12.78 -40.93 4.23
N PRO A 43 12.03 -40.07 4.93
CA PRO A 43 10.56 -40.05 4.87
C PRO A 43 10.02 -39.35 3.61
N ILE A 44 10.89 -38.84 2.73
CA ILE A 44 10.48 -38.10 1.53
C ILE A 44 11.02 -38.78 0.27
N ASP A 45 10.12 -39.15 -0.64
CA ASP A 45 10.48 -39.50 -2.01
C ASP A 45 10.67 -38.22 -2.86
N TYR A 46 11.90 -37.70 -2.87
CA TYR A 46 12.23 -36.53 -3.68
C TYR A 46 12.15 -36.80 -5.18
N ALA A 47 12.28 -38.05 -5.66
CA ALA A 47 12.11 -38.33 -7.08
C ALA A 47 10.65 -38.08 -7.48
N ARG A 48 9.70 -38.55 -6.68
CA ARG A 48 8.27 -38.25 -6.86
C ARG A 48 7.99 -36.76 -6.74
N ARG A 49 8.47 -36.10 -5.67
CA ARG A 49 8.18 -34.66 -5.44
C ARG A 49 8.63 -33.76 -6.59
N ARG A 50 9.76 -34.07 -7.21
CA ARG A 50 10.29 -33.30 -8.35
C ARG A 50 9.40 -33.32 -9.59
N HIS A 51 8.44 -34.24 -9.67
CA HIS A 51 7.50 -34.39 -10.79
C HIS A 51 6.08 -33.91 -10.46
N LEU A 52 5.83 -33.34 -9.28
CA LEU A 52 4.54 -32.75 -8.92
C LEU A 52 4.29 -31.43 -9.67
N ASP A 53 3.02 -31.08 -9.83
CA ASP A 53 2.61 -29.80 -10.42
C ASP A 53 2.55 -28.69 -9.36
N TYR A 54 3.53 -27.79 -9.38
CA TYR A 54 3.65 -26.66 -8.45
C TYR A 54 3.02 -25.35 -8.97
N THR A 55 2.25 -25.38 -10.06
CA THR A 55 1.69 -24.17 -10.70
C THR A 55 0.83 -23.36 -9.73
N ASP A 56 -0.04 -24.03 -8.98
CA ASP A 56 -0.96 -23.44 -8.01
C ASP A 56 -0.48 -23.55 -6.56
N LEU A 57 0.83 -23.72 -6.34
CA LEU A 57 1.40 -23.93 -5.01
C LEU A 57 1.00 -22.85 -4.00
N LEU A 58 1.10 -21.58 -4.38
CA LEU A 58 0.78 -20.47 -3.48
C LEU A 58 0.18 -19.30 -4.26
N PRO A 59 -1.13 -19.32 -4.50
CA PRO A 59 -1.84 -18.21 -5.13
C PRO A 59 -1.67 -16.91 -4.35
N ASP A 60 -1.74 -15.78 -5.06
CA ASP A 60 -1.47 -14.47 -4.45
C ASP A 60 -2.47 -14.12 -3.33
N ASP A 61 -3.73 -14.56 -3.43
CA ASP A 61 -4.74 -14.34 -2.40
C ASP A 61 -4.49 -15.18 -1.14
N GLU A 62 -3.99 -16.40 -1.29
CA GLU A 62 -3.59 -17.28 -0.18
C GLU A 62 -2.36 -16.71 0.53
N TRP A 63 -1.34 -16.27 -0.22
CA TRP A 63 -0.19 -15.58 0.35
C TRP A 63 -0.62 -14.36 1.18
N GLN A 64 -1.57 -13.56 0.69
CA GLN A 64 -2.09 -12.41 1.43
C GLN A 64 -2.84 -12.82 2.70
N ARG A 65 -3.48 -14.00 2.74
CA ARG A 65 -4.11 -14.55 3.95
C ARG A 65 -3.06 -15.01 4.96
N ILE A 66 -2.11 -15.85 4.53
CA ILE A 66 -1.01 -16.34 5.37
C ILE A 66 -0.20 -15.19 5.98
N TYR A 67 0.21 -14.22 5.15
CA TYR A 67 1.00 -13.08 5.60
C TYR A 67 0.29 -12.25 6.68
N ARG A 68 -1.05 -12.11 6.61
CA ARG A 68 -1.84 -11.40 7.62
C ARG A 68 -2.02 -12.21 8.91
N ARG A 69 -2.22 -13.52 8.83
CA ARG A 69 -2.30 -14.43 10.00
C ARG A 69 -0.98 -14.52 10.77
N ALA A 70 0.12 -14.61 10.03
CA ALA A 70 1.46 -14.74 10.55
C ALA A 70 2.01 -13.49 11.23
N ASP A 71 1.32 -12.35 11.10
CA ASP A 71 1.69 -11.09 11.73
C ASP A 71 3.11 -10.63 11.35
N ALA A 72 3.47 -10.91 10.10
CA ALA A 72 4.80 -10.64 9.60
C ALA A 72 5.03 -9.12 9.48
N PRO A 73 6.21 -8.61 9.87
CA PRO A 73 6.51 -7.19 9.78
C PRO A 73 6.42 -6.70 8.34
N ALA A 74 5.98 -5.45 8.15
CA ALA A 74 5.75 -4.78 6.86
C ALA A 74 7.03 -4.50 6.04
N ILE A 75 8.05 -5.37 6.16
CA ILE A 75 9.28 -5.37 5.38
C ILE A 75 8.96 -6.02 4.02
N GLY A 76 8.19 -5.28 3.21
CA GLY A 76 8.02 -5.53 1.78
C GLY A 76 6.90 -6.51 1.40
N ILE A 77 5.67 -5.99 1.31
CA ILE A 77 4.42 -6.62 0.82
C ILE A 77 4.50 -7.16 -0.64
N ARG A 78 5.67 -7.18 -1.29
CA ARG A 78 5.88 -7.53 -2.72
C ARG A 78 6.66 -8.83 -2.96
N THR A 79 6.45 -9.86 -2.14
CA THR A 79 7.27 -11.09 -2.16
C THR A 79 6.48 -12.39 -2.35
N ALA A 80 5.25 -12.38 -2.86
CA ALA A 80 4.48 -13.61 -3.15
C ALA A 80 5.28 -14.63 -4.00
N VAL A 81 5.98 -14.14 -5.03
CA VAL A 81 6.87 -14.96 -5.86
C VAL A 81 8.03 -15.55 -5.05
N ALA A 82 8.61 -14.78 -4.11
CA ALA A 82 9.73 -15.26 -3.30
C ALA A 82 9.26 -16.33 -2.31
N ALA A 83 8.08 -16.15 -1.68
CA ALA A 83 7.46 -17.13 -0.80
C ALA A 83 7.11 -18.44 -1.52
N ARG A 84 6.49 -18.34 -2.71
CA ARG A 84 6.18 -19.50 -3.55
C ARG A 84 7.44 -20.28 -3.91
N MET A 85 8.50 -19.57 -4.28
CA MET A 85 9.76 -20.19 -4.68
C MET A 85 10.53 -20.77 -3.49
N PHE A 86 10.45 -20.13 -2.32
CA PHE A 86 10.95 -20.68 -1.06
C PHE A 86 10.26 -22.02 -0.71
N LEU A 87 8.93 -22.07 -0.77
CA LEU A 87 8.17 -23.31 -0.57
C LEU A 87 8.52 -24.38 -1.63
N TYR A 88 8.66 -23.97 -2.88
CA TYR A 88 9.06 -24.86 -3.96
C TYR A 88 10.43 -25.50 -3.70
N GLU A 89 11.44 -24.72 -3.28
CA GLU A 89 12.77 -25.25 -2.97
C GLU A 89 12.70 -26.28 -1.84
N ARG A 90 12.00 -25.94 -0.76
CA ARG A 90 11.84 -26.79 0.42
C ARG A 90 11.17 -28.13 0.08
N MET A 91 10.03 -28.08 -0.62
CA MET A 91 9.27 -29.29 -0.92
C MET A 91 9.90 -30.15 -2.02
N SER A 92 10.34 -29.55 -3.12
CA SER A 92 10.85 -30.31 -4.28
C SER A 92 12.32 -30.70 -4.15
N GLY A 93 13.07 -30.04 -3.27
CA GLY A 93 14.52 -30.14 -3.18
C GLY A 93 15.26 -29.56 -4.39
N GLN A 94 14.57 -28.88 -5.30
CA GLN A 94 15.14 -28.25 -6.50
C GLN A 94 15.33 -26.74 -6.30
N PRO A 95 16.42 -26.14 -6.84
CA PRO A 95 16.63 -24.70 -6.71
C PRO A 95 15.61 -23.89 -7.53
N ALA A 96 15.14 -22.77 -6.99
CA ALA A 96 14.22 -21.83 -7.64
C ALA A 96 14.79 -21.25 -8.94
N ALA A 97 16.12 -21.27 -9.09
CA ALA A 97 16.81 -20.92 -10.33
C ALA A 97 16.35 -21.74 -11.55
N ARG A 98 15.83 -22.96 -11.35
CA ARG A 98 15.23 -23.77 -12.43
C ARG A 98 13.94 -23.18 -12.97
N GLN A 99 13.20 -22.43 -12.16
CA GLN A 99 11.99 -21.74 -12.59
C GLN A 99 12.32 -20.37 -13.21
N SER A 100 13.20 -19.56 -12.56
CA SER A 100 13.81 -18.38 -13.18
C SER A 100 15.00 -17.81 -12.40
N SER A 101 15.97 -17.22 -13.10
CA SER A 101 17.14 -16.55 -12.48
C SER A 101 16.79 -15.31 -11.65
N ARG A 102 15.76 -14.56 -12.05
CA ARG A 102 15.24 -13.39 -11.31
C ARG A 102 14.49 -13.80 -10.03
N ALA A 103 13.89 -15.00 -10.00
CA ALA A 103 13.29 -15.55 -8.78
C ALA A 103 14.37 -15.96 -7.76
N ALA A 104 15.46 -16.58 -8.21
CA ALA A 104 16.55 -17.04 -7.33
C ALA A 104 17.12 -15.91 -6.43
N PHE A 105 17.34 -14.71 -6.97
CA PHE A 105 17.83 -13.59 -6.16
C PHE A 105 16.83 -13.14 -5.08
N LYS A 106 15.53 -13.18 -5.39
CA LYS A 106 14.48 -12.78 -4.44
C LYS A 106 14.31 -13.82 -3.34
N VAL A 107 14.43 -15.11 -3.68
CA VAL A 107 14.39 -16.21 -2.72
C VAL A 107 15.52 -16.09 -1.72
N PHE A 108 16.75 -15.83 -2.19
CA PHE A 108 17.89 -15.66 -1.28
C PHE A 108 17.63 -14.61 -0.20
N SER A 109 16.98 -13.49 -0.54
CA SER A 109 16.65 -12.43 0.43
C SER A 109 15.43 -12.72 1.33
N PHE A 110 14.62 -13.73 0.99
CA PHE A 110 13.33 -14.00 1.61
C PHE A 110 13.41 -14.38 3.10
N PRO A 111 14.40 -15.18 3.57
CA PRO A 111 14.49 -15.54 4.99
C PRO A 111 14.59 -14.36 5.96
N ARG A 112 15.01 -13.17 5.49
CA ARG A 112 14.99 -11.95 6.32
C ARG A 112 13.60 -11.49 6.73
N CYS A 113 12.58 -11.87 5.97
CA CYS A 113 11.19 -11.55 6.22
C CYS A 113 10.48 -12.69 7.00
N LEU A 114 11.14 -13.85 7.17
CA LEU A 114 10.58 -14.95 7.92
C LEU A 114 10.54 -14.61 9.42
N THR A 115 9.43 -14.95 10.03
CA THR A 115 9.25 -15.05 11.47
C THR A 115 8.88 -16.51 11.78
N PRO A 116 9.03 -16.99 13.02
CA PRO A 116 8.60 -18.33 13.40
C PRO A 116 7.13 -18.61 13.03
N ASN A 117 6.24 -17.62 13.21
CA ASN A 117 4.83 -17.74 12.84
C ASN A 117 4.64 -17.83 11.32
N LEU A 118 5.36 -17.01 10.54
CA LEU A 118 5.27 -17.05 9.08
C LEU A 118 5.79 -18.36 8.51
N LEU A 119 6.87 -18.89 9.08
CA LEU A 119 7.40 -20.20 8.69
C LEU A 119 6.38 -21.30 8.99
N ALA A 120 5.80 -21.33 10.20
CA ALA A 120 4.81 -22.32 10.58
C ALA A 120 3.56 -22.31 9.67
N GLU A 121 3.02 -21.13 9.35
CA GLU A 121 1.88 -21.02 8.43
C GLU A 121 2.22 -21.46 7.00
N LEU A 122 3.44 -21.16 6.53
CA LEU A 122 3.93 -21.61 5.23
C LEU A 122 4.13 -23.12 5.19
N GLU A 123 4.65 -23.73 6.26
CA GLU A 123 4.80 -25.17 6.39
C GLU A 123 3.43 -25.86 6.42
N GLN A 124 2.48 -25.34 7.20
CA GLN A 124 1.12 -25.85 7.23
C GLN A 124 0.46 -25.80 5.85
N HIS A 125 0.58 -24.69 5.14
CA HIS A 125 0.09 -24.56 3.76
C HIS A 125 0.80 -25.54 2.80
N GLY A 126 2.10 -25.76 2.98
CA GLY A 126 2.88 -26.75 2.23
C GLY A 126 2.36 -28.18 2.44
N LEU A 127 2.01 -28.55 3.67
CA LEU A 127 1.40 -29.85 3.97
C LEU A 127 0.03 -29.99 3.29
N GLU A 128 -0.84 -28.98 3.41
CA GLU A 128 -2.16 -28.98 2.77
C GLU A 128 -2.05 -29.12 1.24
N PHE A 129 -1.06 -28.44 0.65
CA PHE A 129 -0.76 -28.58 -0.77
C PHE A 129 -0.30 -29.99 -1.13
N LEU A 130 0.62 -30.60 -0.37
CA LEU A 130 1.08 -31.97 -0.60
C LEU A 130 -0.09 -32.97 -0.52
N VAL A 131 -0.97 -32.81 0.47
CA VAL A 131 -2.19 -33.63 0.61
C VAL A 131 -3.09 -33.48 -0.63
N SER A 132 -3.23 -32.26 -1.16
CA SER A 132 -4.01 -32.02 -2.38
C SER A 132 -3.43 -32.70 -3.62
N GLN A 133 -2.11 -32.94 -3.62
CA GLN A 133 -1.37 -33.65 -4.66
C GLN A 133 -1.26 -35.17 -4.40
N GLY A 134 -1.94 -35.69 -3.36
CA GLY A 134 -1.94 -37.11 -3.02
C GLY A 134 -0.75 -37.60 -2.19
N VAL A 135 -0.01 -36.68 -1.53
CA VAL A 135 1.09 -37.01 -0.62
C VAL A 135 0.65 -36.70 0.82
N THR A 136 0.34 -37.74 1.60
CA THR A 136 -0.23 -37.59 2.96
C THR A 136 0.73 -37.90 4.10
N ASP A 137 1.74 -38.74 3.84
CA ASP A 137 2.55 -39.36 4.90
C ASP A 137 3.98 -38.80 4.96
N GLU A 138 4.23 -37.69 4.30
CA GLU A 138 5.56 -37.09 4.21
C GLU A 138 5.60 -35.65 4.77
N PRO A 139 6.66 -35.25 5.49
CA PRO A 139 6.82 -33.89 5.98
C PRO A 139 7.19 -32.91 4.85
N VAL A 140 6.97 -31.61 5.02
CA VAL A 140 7.32 -30.58 3.99
C VAL A 140 8.78 -30.63 3.62
N THR A 141 9.65 -30.77 4.62
CA THR A 141 11.10 -30.87 4.47
C THR A 141 11.65 -31.97 5.34
N TRP A 142 12.79 -32.52 4.92
CA TRP A 142 13.55 -33.46 5.73
C TRP A 142 15.04 -33.18 5.54
N ASP A 143 15.76 -33.19 6.66
CA ASP A 143 17.20 -33.13 6.72
C ASP A 143 17.72 -34.41 7.39
N PRO A 144 18.89 -34.93 6.97
CA PRO A 144 19.49 -36.09 7.61
C PRO A 144 19.80 -35.77 9.09
N PRO A 145 19.62 -36.73 10.00
CA PRO A 145 19.90 -36.51 11.41
C PRO A 145 21.39 -36.19 11.63
N PRO A 146 21.72 -35.31 12.59
CA PRO A 146 23.09 -34.81 12.76
C PRO A 146 24.11 -35.93 13.06
N GLY A 147 23.68 -37.03 13.68
CA GLY A 147 24.53 -38.19 13.98
C GLY A 147 25.16 -38.85 12.75
N VAL A 148 24.60 -38.65 11.55
CA VAL A 148 25.20 -39.09 10.28
C VAL A 148 26.59 -38.48 10.08
N PHE A 149 26.79 -37.26 10.55
CA PHE A 149 28.02 -36.49 10.37
C PHE A 149 28.94 -36.49 11.59
N GLU A 150 28.57 -37.22 12.65
CA GLU A 150 29.35 -37.24 13.89
C GLU A 150 30.75 -37.81 13.65
N GLY A 151 31.76 -37.10 14.19
CA GLY A 151 33.18 -37.43 14.07
C GLY A 151 33.83 -37.11 12.73
N LEU A 152 33.15 -36.40 11.82
CA LEU A 152 33.67 -36.04 10.50
C LEU A 152 34.11 -34.57 10.42
N SER A 153 35.28 -34.31 9.83
CA SER A 153 35.78 -32.96 9.57
C SER A 153 35.27 -32.45 8.21
N LEU A 154 34.07 -31.86 8.21
CA LEU A 154 33.42 -31.34 6.99
C LEU A 154 33.85 -29.89 6.67
N PRO A 155 33.77 -29.46 5.39
CA PRO A 155 34.28 -28.15 4.95
C PRO A 155 33.53 -26.93 5.47
N ALA A 156 32.40 -27.13 6.16
CA ALA A 156 31.56 -26.03 6.63
C ALA A 156 32.15 -25.38 7.90
N PRO A 157 32.00 -24.06 8.07
CA PRO A 157 32.37 -23.40 9.32
C PRO A 157 31.60 -24.03 10.49
N ASP A 158 32.20 -24.03 11.69
CA ASP A 158 31.53 -24.45 12.92
C ASP A 158 30.29 -23.57 13.15
N PHE A 159 29.11 -24.09 12.84
CA PHE A 159 27.87 -23.32 12.90
C PHE A 159 27.45 -23.00 14.34
N ASP A 160 27.84 -23.86 15.28
CA ASP A 160 27.61 -23.64 16.70
C ASP A 160 28.46 -22.48 17.23
N SER A 161 29.49 -22.06 16.49
CA SER A 161 30.30 -20.88 16.81
C SER A 161 29.72 -19.56 16.31
N ILE A 162 28.61 -19.55 15.57
CA ILE A 162 27.98 -18.30 15.10
C ILE A 162 27.24 -17.67 16.28
N ASP A 163 27.70 -16.49 16.73
CA ASP A 163 27.00 -15.72 17.75
C ASP A 163 25.64 -15.24 17.21
N ARG A 164 24.58 -15.94 17.65
CA ARG A 164 23.18 -15.66 17.27
C ARG A 164 22.78 -14.23 17.63
N THR A 165 23.25 -13.72 18.75
CA THR A 165 22.95 -12.36 19.20
C THR A 165 23.57 -11.36 18.23
N GLN A 166 24.82 -11.58 17.83
CA GLN A 166 25.50 -10.75 16.84
C GLN A 166 24.81 -10.82 15.46
N LEU A 167 24.39 -12.01 15.00
CA LEU A 167 23.63 -12.17 13.76
C LEU A 167 22.33 -11.35 13.80
N PHE A 168 21.57 -11.47 14.89
CA PHE A 168 20.30 -10.77 15.05
C PHE A 168 20.50 -9.26 15.12
N GLU A 169 21.51 -8.79 15.85
CA GLU A 169 21.87 -7.37 15.89
C GLU A 169 22.27 -6.84 14.52
N LEU A 170 23.12 -7.56 13.78
CA LEU A 170 23.55 -7.16 12.43
C LEU A 170 22.38 -7.06 11.43
N LEU A 171 21.37 -7.92 11.58
CA LEU A 171 20.17 -7.90 10.75
C LEU A 171 19.16 -6.81 11.18
N ARG A 172 19.13 -6.42 12.46
CA ARG A 172 18.17 -5.45 13.04
C ARG A 172 18.65 -4.00 13.08
N THR A 173 19.93 -3.74 13.32
CA THR A 173 20.50 -2.40 13.59
C THR A 173 20.95 -1.64 12.34
N ALA A 174 20.80 -2.21 11.15
CA ALA A 174 21.17 -1.56 9.90
C ALA A 174 19.95 -1.38 8.97
N PRO A 175 19.04 -0.44 9.26
CA PRO A 175 17.77 -0.31 8.55
C PRO A 175 17.89 0.14 7.10
N GLU A 176 19.07 0.56 6.62
CA GLU A 176 19.15 1.14 5.27
C GLU A 176 19.92 0.35 4.20
N ARG A 177 21.04 -0.37 4.43
CA ARG A 177 21.83 -0.93 3.28
C ARG A 177 22.72 -2.15 3.51
N ARG A 178 22.41 -3.11 4.40
CA ARG A 178 23.20 -4.37 4.43
C ARG A 178 22.49 -5.47 3.68
N SER A 179 23.02 -5.90 2.54
CA SER A 179 22.56 -7.10 1.82
C SER A 179 22.91 -8.37 2.61
N MET A 180 22.24 -9.50 2.37
CA MET A 180 22.61 -10.77 3.01
C MET A 180 24.07 -11.15 2.75
N SER A 181 24.61 -10.79 1.59
CA SER A 181 26.01 -11.01 1.27
C SER A 181 26.98 -10.19 2.12
N ALA A 182 26.60 -8.98 2.53
CA ALA A 182 27.40 -8.20 3.46
C ALA A 182 27.40 -8.82 4.87
N VAL A 183 26.25 -9.35 5.31
CA VAL A 183 26.14 -10.05 6.60
C VAL A 183 26.99 -11.33 6.60
N ALA A 184 26.88 -12.14 5.54
CA ALA A 184 27.68 -13.35 5.39
C ALA A 184 29.19 -13.05 5.41
N ALA A 185 29.62 -11.99 4.72
CA ALA A 185 31.02 -11.57 4.71
C ALA A 185 31.53 -11.12 6.08
N ILE A 186 30.73 -10.41 6.87
CA ILE A 186 31.09 -9.98 8.24
C ILE A 186 31.24 -11.19 9.16
N LEU A 187 30.35 -12.17 9.02
CA LEU A 187 30.36 -13.40 9.82
C LEU A 187 31.38 -14.43 9.33
N GLY A 188 32.06 -14.18 8.20
CA GLY A 188 33.01 -15.12 7.61
C GLY A 188 32.38 -16.40 7.06
N ILE A 189 31.07 -16.39 6.80
CA ILE A 189 30.31 -17.54 6.30
C ILE A 189 29.93 -17.37 4.83
N THR A 190 29.49 -18.47 4.21
CA THR A 190 28.97 -18.41 2.83
C THR A 190 27.52 -17.91 2.81
N ASN A 191 27.08 -17.41 1.65
CA ASN A 191 25.70 -17.01 1.43
C ASN A 191 24.72 -18.17 1.69
N ASP A 192 25.01 -19.35 1.17
CA ASP A 192 24.15 -20.54 1.29
C ASP A 192 23.98 -20.96 2.75
N VAL A 193 25.05 -20.86 3.54
CA VAL A 193 25.04 -21.10 4.98
C VAL A 193 24.11 -20.12 5.70
N LEU A 194 24.22 -18.83 5.41
CA LEU A 194 23.35 -17.81 6.00
C LEU A 194 21.88 -18.03 5.61
N TYR A 195 21.62 -18.41 4.36
CA TYR A 195 20.28 -18.72 3.87
C TYR A 195 19.67 -19.91 4.58
N GLU A 196 20.40 -21.03 4.69
CA GLU A 196 19.91 -22.26 5.32
C GLU A 196 19.59 -22.02 6.80
N HIS A 197 20.50 -21.33 7.51
CA HIS A 197 20.29 -21.01 8.93
C HIS A 197 19.03 -20.17 9.17
N LEU A 198 18.84 -19.08 8.42
CA LEU A 198 17.65 -18.22 8.56
C LEU A 198 16.35 -18.89 8.06
N SER A 199 16.47 -19.93 7.23
CA SER A 199 15.32 -20.68 6.74
C SER A 199 14.80 -21.69 7.77
N GLY A 200 15.69 -22.28 8.57
CA GLY A 200 15.33 -23.22 9.64
C GLY A 200 15.05 -22.54 10.99
N ASP A 201 15.77 -21.47 11.31
CA ASP A 201 15.62 -20.73 12.57
C ASP A 201 15.40 -19.22 12.26
N PRO A 202 14.15 -18.82 11.94
CA PRO A 202 13.85 -17.46 11.53
C PRO A 202 13.94 -16.46 12.68
N LEU A 203 14.20 -15.20 12.33
CA LEU A 203 14.30 -14.11 13.31
C LEU A 203 13.01 -13.97 14.14
N PRO A 204 13.10 -13.94 15.49
CA PRO A 204 11.92 -13.68 16.28
C PRO A 204 11.39 -12.27 15.98
N PRO A 205 10.06 -12.08 16.04
CA PRO A 205 9.43 -10.80 15.71
C PRO A 205 10.04 -9.70 16.56
N ARG A 206 10.19 -8.51 15.97
CA ARG A 206 10.71 -7.35 16.69
C ARG A 206 9.75 -7.03 17.84
N PRO A 207 10.23 -6.84 19.09
CA PRO A 207 9.37 -6.38 20.17
C PRO A 207 8.72 -5.06 19.76
N PRO A 208 7.45 -4.84 20.12
CA PRO A 208 6.68 -3.72 19.63
C PRO A 208 7.32 -2.40 20.08
N ASP A 209 7.86 -1.65 19.13
CA ASP A 209 8.18 -0.24 19.33
C ASP A 209 6.92 0.59 19.08
N SER A 210 6.78 1.74 19.74
CA SER A 210 5.56 2.58 19.73
C SER A 210 5.08 2.96 18.33
N GLN A 211 5.97 3.01 17.33
CA GLN A 211 5.64 3.30 15.94
C GLN A 211 5.15 2.06 15.15
N TYR A 212 5.50 0.85 15.58
CA TYR A 212 5.11 -0.43 14.97
C TYR A 212 3.66 -0.80 15.35
N LEU A 213 3.24 -0.52 16.58
CA LEU A 213 1.86 -0.74 17.05
C LEU A 213 0.81 0.05 16.25
N ILE A 214 1.19 1.22 15.70
CA ILE A 214 0.28 2.07 14.90
C ILE A 214 0.05 1.48 13.50
N ASN A 215 1.01 0.71 12.97
CA ASN A 215 0.99 0.19 11.59
C ASN A 215 0.77 -1.34 11.48
N ALA A 216 0.85 -2.07 12.59
CA ALA A 216 0.67 -3.52 12.64
C ALA A 216 -0.81 -3.92 12.54
N GLN A 217 -1.35 -3.91 11.32
CA GLN A 217 -2.67 -4.48 11.04
C GLN A 217 -2.73 -6.00 11.34
N GLY A 218 -1.60 -6.72 11.34
CA GLY A 218 -1.49 -8.16 11.63
C GLY A 218 -1.73 -8.52 13.10
N HIS A 219 -1.03 -7.84 14.03
CA HIS A 219 -1.14 -8.08 15.48
C HIS A 219 -2.58 -7.89 15.97
N HIS A 220 -3.23 -6.83 15.48
CA HIS A 220 -4.63 -6.58 15.78
C HIS A 220 -5.56 -7.62 15.15
N PHE A 221 -5.17 -8.26 14.04
CA PHE A 221 -5.99 -9.27 13.39
C PHE A 221 -5.96 -10.62 14.11
N ARG A 222 -4.78 -11.09 14.53
CA ARG A 222 -4.68 -12.34 15.32
C ARG A 222 -5.35 -12.21 16.67
N ALA A 223 -5.07 -11.12 17.40
CA ALA A 223 -5.75 -10.85 18.67
C ALA A 223 -7.28 -10.71 18.49
N ALA A 224 -7.72 -10.14 17.36
CA ALA A 224 -9.14 -10.09 17.00
C ALA A 224 -9.72 -11.47 16.68
N GLY A 225 -8.97 -12.35 16.00
CA GLY A 225 -9.39 -13.73 15.70
C GLY A 225 -9.48 -14.61 16.95
N GLU A 226 -8.55 -14.45 17.89
CA GLU A 226 -8.57 -15.11 19.19
C GLU A 226 -9.76 -14.64 20.06
N MET A 227 -10.08 -13.34 20.01
CA MET A 227 -11.21 -12.76 20.76
C MET A 227 -12.57 -13.01 20.09
N LEU A 228 -12.61 -13.01 18.75
CA LEU A 228 -13.81 -13.17 17.93
C LEU A 228 -13.64 -14.41 17.05
N THR A 229 -13.71 -15.58 17.69
CA THR A 229 -13.67 -16.88 17.01
C THR A 229 -14.86 -17.07 16.08
N ARG A 230 -14.79 -18.07 15.20
CA ARG A 230 -15.87 -18.40 14.25
C ARG A 230 -17.19 -18.65 14.96
N GLU A 231 -17.17 -19.41 16.04
CA GLU A 231 -18.35 -19.81 16.82
C GLU A 231 -18.97 -18.57 17.47
N ARG A 232 -18.13 -17.71 18.06
CA ARG A 232 -18.56 -16.49 18.74
C ARG A 232 -19.10 -15.45 17.77
N LEU A 233 -18.46 -15.28 16.61
CA LEU A 233 -18.96 -14.41 15.54
C LEU A 233 -20.29 -14.92 15.00
N THR A 234 -20.42 -16.23 14.80
CA THR A 234 -21.65 -16.86 14.29
C THR A 234 -22.79 -16.70 15.30
N ALA A 235 -22.54 -16.91 16.59
CA ALA A 235 -23.53 -16.73 17.65
C ALA A 235 -24.01 -15.27 17.73
N MET A 236 -23.08 -14.31 17.78
CA MET A 236 -23.42 -12.89 17.81
C MET A 236 -24.21 -12.44 16.56
N TYR A 237 -23.87 -13.00 15.39
CA TYR A 237 -24.49 -12.60 14.13
C TYR A 237 -25.84 -13.27 13.86
N ARG A 238 -25.92 -14.59 14.05
CA ARG A 238 -27.07 -15.42 13.70
C ARG A 238 -28.04 -15.59 14.86
N ASP A 239 -27.52 -15.82 16.06
CA ASP A 239 -28.33 -16.19 17.22
C ASP A 239 -28.77 -14.93 18.00
N GLU A 240 -27.91 -13.91 18.09
CA GLU A 240 -28.24 -12.60 18.68
C GLU A 240 -28.72 -11.55 17.65
N GLY A 241 -28.59 -11.83 16.35
CA GLY A 241 -29.07 -10.95 15.27
C GLY A 241 -28.31 -9.63 15.11
N LEU A 242 -27.12 -9.50 15.69
CA LEU A 242 -26.36 -8.24 15.70
C LEU A 242 -25.75 -7.93 14.32
N SER A 243 -25.76 -6.66 13.95
CA SER A 243 -25.08 -6.18 12.74
C SER A 243 -23.57 -6.11 12.93
N ILE A 244 -22.79 -6.11 11.83
CA ILE A 244 -21.33 -5.92 11.87
C ILE A 244 -20.94 -4.65 12.65
N ARG A 245 -21.77 -3.60 12.62
CA ARG A 245 -21.51 -2.38 13.37
C ARG A 245 -21.64 -2.59 14.87
N GLU A 246 -22.66 -3.32 15.31
CA GLU A 246 -22.88 -3.62 16.72
C GLU A 246 -21.84 -4.62 17.25
N ILE A 247 -21.50 -5.64 16.45
CA ILE A 247 -20.42 -6.58 16.79
C ILE A 247 -19.09 -5.83 16.93
N ALA A 248 -18.74 -4.95 15.99
CA ALA A 248 -17.55 -4.10 16.06
C ALA A 248 -17.53 -3.23 17.33
N ASN A 249 -18.65 -2.58 17.65
CA ASN A 249 -18.75 -1.75 18.85
C ASN A 249 -18.61 -2.58 20.15
N ARG A 250 -19.22 -3.77 20.20
CA ARG A 250 -19.22 -4.63 21.38
C ARG A 250 -17.88 -5.32 21.62
N THR A 251 -17.14 -5.58 20.55
CA THR A 251 -15.80 -6.19 20.59
C THR A 251 -14.68 -5.15 20.57
N GLN A 252 -15.00 -3.85 20.48
CA GLN A 252 -14.04 -2.76 20.26
C GLN A 252 -13.14 -2.97 19.03
N LEU A 253 -13.56 -3.81 18.08
CA LEU A 253 -12.85 -4.06 16.84
C LEU A 253 -13.31 -3.10 15.74
N SER A 254 -12.44 -2.86 14.75
CA SER A 254 -12.86 -2.08 13.59
C SER A 254 -13.92 -2.84 12.77
N ARG A 255 -14.85 -2.10 12.15
CA ARG A 255 -15.87 -2.68 11.25
C ARG A 255 -15.25 -3.43 10.06
N GLN A 256 -14.03 -3.08 9.66
CA GLN A 256 -13.31 -3.76 8.58
C GLN A 256 -12.73 -5.08 9.08
N THR A 257 -12.18 -5.12 10.30
CA THR A 257 -11.67 -6.33 10.95
C THR A 257 -12.77 -7.38 11.11
N VAL A 258 -13.93 -7.01 11.66
CA VAL A 258 -15.07 -7.92 11.82
C VAL A 258 -15.59 -8.44 10.47
N ARG A 259 -15.61 -7.59 9.43
CA ARG A 259 -15.99 -8.03 8.07
C ARG A 259 -14.98 -9.01 7.49
N HIS A 260 -13.70 -8.78 7.69
CA HIS A 260 -12.67 -9.68 7.17
C HIS A 260 -12.69 -11.04 7.87
N LEU A 261 -12.87 -11.06 9.20
CA LEU A 261 -13.08 -12.31 9.96
C LEU A 261 -14.33 -13.05 9.50
N ALA A 262 -15.41 -12.33 9.19
CA ALA A 262 -16.62 -12.92 8.62
C ALA A 262 -16.39 -13.59 7.27
N ASP A 263 -15.64 -12.93 6.38
CA ASP A 263 -15.28 -13.46 5.06
C ASP A 263 -14.33 -14.68 5.21
N GLU A 264 -13.34 -14.60 6.10
CA GLU A 264 -12.39 -15.67 6.41
C GLU A 264 -13.09 -16.92 6.94
N TYR A 265 -14.00 -16.76 7.90
CA TYR A 265 -14.79 -17.86 8.46
C TYR A 265 -15.93 -18.32 7.54
N ARG A 266 -16.06 -17.70 6.35
CA ARG A 266 -17.12 -17.95 5.34
C ARG A 266 -18.53 -17.87 5.93
N VAL A 267 -18.76 -16.97 6.88
CA VAL A 267 -20.07 -16.74 7.48
C VAL A 267 -20.94 -16.01 6.46
N ARG A 268 -22.05 -16.62 6.01
CA ARG A 268 -22.97 -15.99 5.06
C ARG A 268 -23.66 -14.78 5.67
N MET A 269 -23.14 -13.60 5.37
CA MET A 269 -23.65 -12.33 5.87
C MET A 269 -24.87 -11.87 5.05
N ARG A 270 -25.88 -11.33 5.74
CA ARG A 270 -27.05 -10.65 5.18
C ARG A 270 -26.57 -9.52 4.25
N GLY A 271 -26.92 -9.64 2.97
CA GLY A 271 -26.57 -8.66 1.95
C GLY A 271 -26.97 -7.25 2.38
N ARG A 272 -26.12 -6.28 2.04
CA ARG A 272 -26.31 -4.86 2.34
C ARG A 272 -27.73 -4.45 1.90
N SER A 273 -28.59 -4.05 2.84
CA SER A 273 -29.91 -3.53 2.50
C SER A 273 -29.73 -2.47 1.42
N ARG A 274 -30.34 -2.71 0.25
CA ARG A 274 -30.39 -1.75 -0.86
C ARG A 274 -31.04 -0.51 -0.28
N ARG A 275 -30.24 0.52 0.02
CA ARG A 275 -30.77 1.82 0.45
C ARG A 275 -31.80 2.27 -0.57
N ASP A 276 -32.92 2.78 -0.09
CA ASP A 276 -34.06 3.17 -0.91
C ASP A 276 -33.61 4.02 -2.10
N PRO A 277 -34.12 3.75 -3.31
CA PRO A 277 -33.82 4.56 -4.48
C PRO A 277 -34.14 6.03 -4.19
N ILE A 278 -33.22 6.93 -4.55
CA ILE A 278 -33.49 8.36 -4.57
C ILE A 278 -34.62 8.57 -5.60
N ASN A 279 -35.82 8.91 -5.12
CA ASN A 279 -37.01 9.16 -5.93
C ASN A 279 -37.08 10.64 -6.29
N VAL A 280 -36.29 11.06 -7.26
CA VAL A 280 -36.21 12.44 -7.75
C VAL A 280 -36.32 12.41 -9.26
N ASP A 281 -37.00 13.39 -9.85
CA ASP A 281 -37.14 13.49 -11.30
C ASP A 281 -35.77 13.80 -11.98
N PRO A 282 -35.27 12.93 -12.89
CA PRO A 282 -34.04 13.17 -13.66
C PRO A 282 -34.03 14.47 -14.44
N ASP A 283 -35.16 14.85 -15.04
CA ASP A 283 -35.23 16.03 -15.91
C ASP A 283 -35.19 17.31 -15.11
N TRP A 284 -35.81 17.32 -13.93
CA TRP A 284 -35.70 18.43 -12.98
C TRP A 284 -34.26 18.63 -12.50
N VAL A 285 -33.55 17.56 -12.09
CA VAL A 285 -32.15 17.67 -11.64
C VAL A 285 -31.25 18.16 -12.78
N LYS A 286 -31.52 17.71 -14.01
CA LYS A 286 -30.80 18.15 -15.21
C LYS A 286 -31.04 19.64 -15.49
N ALA A 287 -32.27 20.13 -15.37
CA ALA A 287 -32.59 21.55 -15.51
C ALA A 287 -31.92 22.41 -14.42
N GLN A 288 -31.96 21.97 -13.16
CA GLN A 288 -31.31 22.68 -12.06
C GLN A 288 -29.78 22.74 -12.19
N TYR A 289 -29.15 21.68 -12.70
CA TYR A 289 -27.70 21.61 -12.85
C TYR A 289 -27.18 22.32 -14.11
N LEU A 290 -27.83 22.14 -15.26
CA LEU A 290 -27.35 22.69 -16.54
C LEU A 290 -27.89 24.09 -16.84
N SER A 291 -29.18 24.35 -16.57
CA SER A 291 -29.81 25.62 -16.89
C SER A 291 -29.61 26.64 -15.76
N GLU A 292 -29.84 26.21 -14.51
CA GLU A 292 -29.73 27.07 -13.31
C GLU A 292 -28.33 27.09 -12.68
N LEU A 293 -27.37 26.31 -13.21
CA LEU A 293 -25.98 26.23 -12.74
C LEU A 293 -25.85 25.94 -11.23
N ARG A 294 -26.82 25.24 -10.63
CA ARG A 294 -26.79 24.88 -9.21
C ARG A 294 -25.86 23.71 -8.97
N THR A 295 -25.20 23.69 -7.81
CA THR A 295 -24.28 22.60 -7.48
C THR A 295 -25.04 21.40 -6.91
N PHE A 296 -24.51 20.18 -7.10
CA PHE A 296 -25.11 18.98 -6.50
C PHE A 296 -25.25 19.05 -4.96
N PRO A 297 -24.32 19.66 -4.20
CA PRO A 297 -24.54 19.93 -2.78
C PRO A 297 -25.79 20.77 -2.48
N ASP A 298 -26.04 21.83 -3.23
CA ASP A 298 -27.20 22.71 -3.01
C ASP A 298 -28.51 22.01 -3.36
N ILE A 299 -28.53 21.27 -4.48
CA ILE A 299 -29.69 20.48 -4.90
C ILE A 299 -29.95 19.36 -3.88
N ALA A 300 -28.89 18.73 -3.36
CA ALA A 300 -29.00 17.67 -2.37
C ALA A 300 -29.55 18.17 -1.02
N ALA A 301 -29.15 19.38 -0.61
CA ALA A 301 -29.68 20.03 0.60
C ALA A 301 -31.18 20.34 0.48
N GLU A 302 -31.63 20.82 -0.68
CA GLU A 302 -33.06 21.13 -0.92
C GLU A 302 -33.93 19.87 -0.96
N VAL A 303 -33.43 18.79 -1.56
CA VAL A 303 -34.20 17.54 -1.72
C VAL A 303 -34.06 16.60 -0.51
N GLY A 304 -33.27 16.98 0.49
CA GLY A 304 -33.07 16.17 1.71
C GLY A 304 -32.28 14.87 1.48
N VAL A 305 -31.43 14.83 0.46
CA VAL A 305 -30.60 13.65 0.12
C VAL A 305 -29.12 13.94 0.35
N SER A 306 -28.31 12.90 0.55
CA SER A 306 -26.85 13.10 0.64
C SER A 306 -26.27 13.55 -0.71
N ALA A 307 -25.38 14.55 -0.72
CA ALA A 307 -24.72 15.03 -1.94
C ALA A 307 -23.96 13.91 -2.67
N SER A 308 -23.37 12.97 -1.93
CA SER A 308 -22.73 11.76 -2.49
C SER A 308 -23.74 10.76 -3.08
N GLY A 309 -24.93 10.69 -2.51
CA GLY A 309 -26.06 9.91 -3.02
C GLY A 309 -26.56 10.47 -4.34
N LEU A 310 -26.87 11.77 -4.37
CA LEU A 310 -27.34 12.48 -5.56
C LEU A 310 -26.30 12.42 -6.69
N ALA A 311 -25.01 12.60 -6.38
CA ALA A 311 -23.92 12.46 -7.35
C ALA A 311 -23.79 11.05 -7.97
N ARG A 312 -24.08 10.00 -7.19
CA ARG A 312 -24.05 8.62 -7.69
C ARG A 312 -25.31 8.32 -8.50
N TRP A 313 -26.45 8.84 -8.08
CA TRP A 313 -27.72 8.73 -8.78
C TRP A 313 -27.69 9.45 -10.14
N ALA A 314 -27.17 10.67 -10.20
CA ALA A 314 -27.02 11.46 -11.43
C ALA A 314 -26.15 10.71 -12.48
N ARG A 315 -25.06 10.06 -12.03
CA ARG A 315 -24.22 9.22 -12.91
C ARG A 315 -24.94 8.00 -13.46
N ARG A 316 -25.89 7.41 -12.72
CA ARG A 316 -26.67 6.26 -13.21
C ARG A 316 -27.77 6.65 -14.18
N ASN A 317 -28.17 7.92 -14.18
CA ASN A 317 -29.20 8.47 -15.08
C ASN A 317 -28.57 9.33 -16.19
N ASP A 318 -27.30 9.07 -16.55
CA ASP A 318 -26.55 9.75 -17.62
C ASP A 318 -26.48 11.28 -17.55
N ILE A 319 -26.68 11.86 -16.36
CA ILE A 319 -26.39 13.28 -16.11
C ILE A 319 -24.87 13.40 -15.90
N GLN A 320 -24.14 13.42 -17.02
CA GLN A 320 -22.68 13.49 -17.01
C GLN A 320 -22.19 14.84 -16.49
N ARG A 321 -21.19 14.79 -15.61
CA ARG A 321 -20.40 15.96 -15.21
C ARG A 321 -19.43 16.29 -16.33
N PRO A 322 -19.41 17.51 -16.92
CA PRO A 322 -18.37 17.86 -17.86
C PRO A 322 -17.01 17.92 -17.13
N GLY A 323 -16.13 16.96 -17.43
CA GLY A 323 -14.74 16.94 -16.98
C GLY A 323 -14.51 16.40 -15.56
N GLN A 324 -14.33 15.08 -15.45
CA GLN A 324 -13.84 14.44 -14.23
C GLN A 324 -12.34 14.73 -14.09
N GLY A 325 -11.99 15.92 -13.63
CA GLY A 325 -10.59 16.33 -13.45
C GLY A 325 -10.36 17.67 -12.73
N ASN A 326 -11.35 18.56 -12.66
CA ASN A 326 -11.21 19.82 -11.94
C ASN A 326 -11.97 19.77 -10.61
N HIS A 327 -11.23 19.68 -9.50
CA HIS A 327 -11.75 19.95 -8.14
C HIS A 327 -12.47 21.31 -8.03
N ASN A 328 -12.30 22.18 -9.03
CA ASN A 328 -12.86 23.53 -9.09
C ASN A 328 -14.17 23.65 -9.89
N HIS A 329 -14.80 22.55 -10.31
CA HIS A 329 -16.04 22.62 -11.11
C HIS A 329 -17.20 23.30 -10.36
N ALA A 330 -17.39 23.01 -9.07
CA ALA A 330 -18.39 23.70 -8.25
C ALA A 330 -18.08 25.20 -8.12
N ALA A 331 -16.80 25.56 -7.94
CA ALA A 331 -16.37 26.96 -7.91
C ALA A 331 -16.62 27.68 -9.25
N THR A 332 -16.47 26.98 -10.38
CA THR A 332 -16.73 27.51 -11.72
C THR A 332 -18.22 27.76 -11.95
N LEU A 333 -19.09 26.83 -11.55
CA LEU A 333 -20.54 27.00 -11.64
C LEU A 333 -21.01 28.17 -10.76
N ASN A 334 -20.49 28.27 -9.54
CA ASN A 334 -20.79 29.38 -8.64
C ASN A 334 -20.33 30.74 -9.19
N ALA A 335 -19.13 30.81 -9.78
CA ALA A 335 -18.62 32.02 -10.44
C ALA A 335 -19.53 32.45 -11.60
N ARG A 336 -19.90 31.52 -12.49
CA ARG A 336 -20.81 31.78 -13.62
C ARG A 336 -22.21 32.18 -13.16
N ARG A 337 -22.73 31.57 -12.10
CA ARG A 337 -24.02 31.95 -11.50
C ARG A 337 -23.97 33.37 -10.96
N ARG A 338 -22.94 33.74 -10.20
CA ARG A 338 -22.75 35.11 -9.69
C ARG A 338 -22.55 36.14 -10.80
N ALA A 339 -21.92 35.76 -11.91
CA ALA A 339 -21.77 36.63 -13.07
C ALA A 339 -23.09 36.96 -13.78
N ARG A 340 -24.14 36.14 -13.66
CA ARG A 340 -25.45 36.43 -14.27
C ARG A 340 -26.09 37.69 -13.70
N SER A 341 -25.92 37.94 -12.40
CA SER A 341 -26.42 39.11 -11.69
C SER A 341 -25.42 40.27 -11.62
N ALA A 342 -24.25 40.14 -12.25
CA ALA A 342 -23.21 41.17 -12.22
C ALA A 342 -23.43 42.28 -13.28
N PRO A 343 -23.03 43.53 -13.02
CA PRO A 343 -23.02 44.61 -14.01
C PRO A 343 -22.22 44.21 -15.26
N PRO A 344 -22.58 44.73 -16.45
CA PRO A 344 -21.93 44.36 -17.72
C PRO A 344 -20.40 44.47 -17.70
N LEU A 345 -19.87 45.48 -17.00
CA LEU A 345 -18.42 45.73 -16.86
C LEU A 345 -17.67 44.66 -16.07
N LEU A 346 -18.35 43.95 -15.15
CA LEU A 346 -17.74 42.95 -14.26
C LEU A 346 -18.09 41.52 -14.66
N LYS A 347 -19.06 41.34 -15.56
CA LYS A 347 -19.63 40.05 -15.93
C LYS A 347 -18.58 39.04 -16.40
N SER A 348 -17.67 39.47 -17.27
CA SER A 348 -16.58 38.63 -17.78
C SER A 348 -15.55 38.27 -16.70
N ALA A 349 -15.17 39.23 -15.86
CA ALA A 349 -14.21 39.00 -14.76
C ALA A 349 -14.81 38.11 -13.65
N MET A 350 -16.11 38.25 -13.34
CA MET A 350 -16.81 37.46 -12.32
C MET A 350 -17.13 36.04 -12.77
N ALA A 351 -17.21 35.78 -14.09
CA ALA A 351 -17.46 34.45 -14.63
C ALA A 351 -16.26 33.49 -14.46
N GLU A 352 -15.07 34.04 -14.20
CA GLU A 352 -13.83 33.30 -13.99
C GLU A 352 -13.64 32.87 -12.52
N ILE A 353 -12.95 31.74 -12.31
CA ILE A 353 -12.67 31.21 -10.97
C ILE A 353 -11.87 32.24 -10.17
N GLY A 354 -12.31 32.53 -8.95
CA GLY A 354 -11.66 33.50 -8.07
C GLY A 354 -11.73 34.95 -8.57
N GLY A 355 -12.63 35.25 -9.52
CA GLY A 355 -12.80 36.56 -10.14
C GLY A 355 -13.24 37.64 -9.16
N TRP A 356 -14.18 37.29 -8.27
CA TRP A 356 -14.68 38.20 -7.25
C TRP A 356 -13.60 38.60 -6.24
N GLU A 357 -12.82 37.63 -5.76
CA GLU A 357 -11.72 37.87 -4.82
C GLU A 357 -10.62 38.72 -5.46
N ARG A 358 -10.42 38.61 -6.77
CA ARG A 358 -9.51 39.49 -7.52
C ARG A 358 -10.05 40.91 -7.63
N LEU A 359 -11.34 41.09 -7.88
CA LEU A 359 -12.00 42.41 -7.91
C LEU A 359 -11.96 43.09 -6.53
N GLN A 360 -12.23 42.35 -5.44
CA GLN A 360 -12.10 42.86 -4.07
C GLN A 360 -10.65 43.20 -3.69
N ARG A 361 -9.67 42.44 -4.20
CA ARG A 361 -8.25 42.82 -4.03
C ARG A 361 -7.91 44.08 -4.80
N PHE A 362 -8.47 44.27 -6.00
CA PHE A 362 -8.28 45.49 -6.77
C PHE A 362 -8.81 46.74 -6.04
N THR A 363 -9.99 46.67 -5.41
CA THR A 363 -10.51 47.80 -4.62
C THR A 363 -9.57 48.17 -3.47
N ARG A 364 -8.99 47.18 -2.78
CA ARG A 364 -7.99 47.42 -1.73
C ARG A 364 -6.69 48.00 -2.28
N VAL A 365 -6.23 47.55 -3.45
CA VAL A 365 -5.01 48.06 -4.09
C VAL A 365 -5.18 49.52 -4.54
N ALA A 366 -6.39 49.90 -4.95
CA ALA A 366 -6.72 51.23 -5.47
C ALA A 366 -6.49 52.37 -4.46
N ASP A 367 -6.40 52.07 -3.16
CA ASP A 367 -6.21 53.06 -2.10
C ASP A 367 -4.72 53.36 -1.81
N PHE A 368 -3.80 52.63 -2.44
CA PHE A 368 -2.36 52.81 -2.26
C PHE A 368 -1.73 53.63 -3.39
N SER A 369 -0.66 54.37 -3.08
CA SER A 369 0.10 55.18 -4.04
C SER A 369 1.12 54.38 -4.86
N SER A 370 1.35 53.11 -4.53
CA SER A 370 2.23 52.19 -5.26
C SER A 370 1.81 50.73 -5.04
N LEU A 371 2.07 49.88 -6.04
CA LEU A 371 1.85 48.43 -5.95
C LEU A 371 2.75 47.76 -4.93
N ASP A 372 3.94 48.30 -4.67
CA ASP A 372 4.86 47.75 -3.66
C ASP A 372 4.31 47.97 -2.24
N LEU A 373 3.72 49.14 -1.99
CA LEU A 373 3.04 49.46 -0.73
C LEU A 373 1.78 48.60 -0.57
N ALA A 374 1.00 48.45 -1.64
CA ALA A 374 -0.19 47.59 -1.64
C ALA A 374 0.16 46.11 -1.37
N ALA A 375 1.23 45.61 -2.00
CA ALA A 375 1.71 44.23 -1.82
C ALA A 375 2.09 43.97 -0.36
N LYS A 376 2.83 44.89 0.26
CA LYS A 376 3.23 44.80 1.67
C LYS A 376 2.03 44.82 2.62
N ALA A 377 1.02 45.66 2.35
CA ALA A 377 -0.18 45.76 3.18
C ALA A 377 -1.12 44.55 3.03
N ILE A 378 -1.19 43.94 1.85
CA ILE A 378 -2.06 42.78 1.55
C ILE A 378 -1.38 41.45 1.92
N GLY A 379 -0.05 41.45 2.14
CA GLY A 379 0.72 40.25 2.46
C GLY A 379 1.00 39.39 1.23
N THR A 380 1.29 40.00 0.08
CA THR A 380 1.59 39.32 -1.18
C THR A 380 2.80 39.95 -1.88
N THR A 381 3.18 39.45 -3.07
CA THR A 381 4.29 40.03 -3.84
C THR A 381 3.81 41.06 -4.88
N PRO A 382 4.61 42.10 -5.18
CA PRO A 382 4.28 43.08 -6.22
C PRO A 382 4.06 42.45 -7.60
N CYS A 383 4.83 41.40 -7.92
CA CYS A 383 4.69 40.64 -9.17
C CYS A 383 3.31 39.96 -9.26
N THR A 384 2.85 39.33 -8.18
CA THR A 384 1.53 38.69 -8.12
C THR A 384 0.41 39.69 -8.34
N LEU A 385 0.46 40.87 -7.69
CA LEU A 385 -0.56 41.92 -7.89
C LEU A 385 -0.52 42.47 -9.31
N SER A 386 0.67 42.69 -9.88
CA SER A 386 0.80 43.16 -11.26
C SER A 386 0.16 42.19 -12.26
N CYS A 387 0.40 40.89 -12.09
CA CYS A 387 -0.21 39.84 -12.92
C CYS A 387 -1.73 39.75 -12.73
N GLN A 388 -2.22 39.87 -11.50
CA GLN A 388 -3.66 39.85 -11.21
C GLN A 388 -4.39 41.05 -11.79
N ILE A 389 -3.80 42.25 -11.70
CA ILE A 389 -4.37 43.47 -12.28
C ILE A 389 -4.33 43.40 -13.81
N GLY A 390 -3.22 42.99 -14.41
CA GLY A 390 -3.13 42.82 -15.86
C GLY A 390 -4.10 41.77 -16.41
N ARG A 391 -4.48 40.79 -15.59
CA ARG A 391 -5.55 39.84 -15.92
C ARG A 391 -6.94 40.49 -15.85
N LEU A 392 -7.23 41.25 -14.80
CA LEU A 392 -8.49 41.99 -14.70
C LEU A 392 -8.64 43.01 -15.83
N GLU A 393 -7.58 43.70 -16.23
CA GLU A 393 -7.60 44.66 -17.35
C GLU A 393 -8.02 44.00 -18.67
N ARG A 394 -7.57 42.76 -18.92
CA ARG A 394 -8.01 41.97 -20.08
C ARG A 394 -9.46 41.50 -19.94
N GLU A 395 -9.88 41.14 -18.73
CA GLU A 395 -11.23 40.62 -18.47
C GLU A 395 -12.30 41.72 -18.42
N THR A 396 -11.96 42.95 -18.01
CA THR A 396 -12.86 44.12 -17.97
C THR A 396 -12.76 45.00 -19.22
N GLY A 397 -11.77 44.77 -20.08
CA GLY A 397 -11.63 45.41 -21.39
C GLY A 397 -10.93 46.78 -21.38
N GLY A 398 -10.12 47.07 -20.36
CA GLY A 398 -9.41 48.36 -20.28
C GLY A 398 -8.41 48.43 -19.12
N ALA A 399 -7.44 49.33 -19.23
CA ALA A 399 -6.45 49.57 -18.17
C ALA A 399 -7.16 50.10 -16.91
N LEU A 400 -6.83 49.55 -15.74
CA LEU A 400 -7.47 49.89 -14.46
C LEU A 400 -6.63 50.89 -13.66
N ILE A 401 -5.31 50.82 -13.79
CA ILE A 401 -4.37 51.70 -13.10
C ILE A 401 -3.35 52.34 -14.05
N ARG A 402 -3.01 53.60 -13.80
CA ARG A 402 -1.79 54.23 -14.30
C ARG A 402 -0.66 53.93 -13.30
N ARG A 403 0.38 53.26 -13.77
CA ARG A 403 1.50 52.79 -12.91
C ARG A 403 2.24 53.98 -12.30
N ALA A 404 2.75 53.79 -11.08
CA ALA A 404 3.59 54.78 -10.43
C ALA A 404 4.89 54.97 -11.23
N THR A 405 5.33 56.21 -11.38
CA THR A 405 6.68 56.55 -11.89
C THR A 405 7.45 57.25 -10.79
N ARG A 406 8.76 57.46 -10.97
CA ARG A 406 9.61 58.16 -9.98
C ARG A 406 9.10 59.57 -9.62
N ALA A 407 8.25 60.17 -10.45
CA ALA A 407 7.68 61.50 -10.25
C ALA A 407 6.16 61.51 -9.99
N GLN A 408 5.43 60.39 -10.12
CA GLN A 408 3.97 60.37 -9.96
C GLN A 408 3.48 59.10 -9.25
N PRO A 409 2.60 59.22 -8.24
CA PRO A 409 2.00 58.06 -7.58
C PRO A 409 1.04 57.34 -8.53
N MET A 410 0.80 56.06 -8.25
CA MET A 410 -0.22 55.25 -8.93
C MET A 410 -1.58 55.94 -8.82
N LYS A 411 -2.32 56.00 -9.93
CA LYS A 411 -3.69 56.54 -9.98
C LYS A 411 -4.60 55.61 -10.74
N LEU A 412 -5.87 55.56 -10.36
CA LEU A 412 -6.89 54.87 -11.15
C LEU A 412 -7.11 55.57 -12.50
N THR A 413 -7.37 54.79 -13.54
CA THR A 413 -7.91 55.30 -14.80
C THR A 413 -9.40 55.59 -14.65
N GLU A 414 -10.00 56.29 -15.62
CA GLU A 414 -11.46 56.47 -15.68
C GLU A 414 -12.21 55.13 -15.69
N HIS A 415 -11.68 54.14 -16.43
CA HIS A 415 -12.20 52.77 -16.44
C HIS A 415 -12.04 52.10 -15.06
N GLY A 416 -10.90 52.28 -14.39
CA GLY A 416 -10.67 51.76 -13.04
C GLY A 416 -11.59 52.37 -11.97
N VAL A 417 -11.94 53.65 -12.11
CA VAL A 417 -12.95 54.30 -11.25
C VAL A 417 -14.34 53.73 -11.49
N ALA A 418 -14.73 53.52 -12.75
CA ALA A 418 -16.01 52.91 -13.10
C ALA A 418 -16.13 51.47 -12.59
N VAL A 419 -15.06 50.67 -12.73
CA VAL A 419 -14.98 49.30 -12.20
C VAL A 419 -15.05 49.29 -10.68
N ARG A 420 -14.32 50.17 -9.98
CA ARG A 420 -14.38 50.29 -8.51
C ARG A 420 -15.79 50.65 -8.02
N LYS A 421 -16.46 51.57 -8.70
CA LYS A 421 -17.84 51.96 -8.38
C LYS A 421 -18.81 50.79 -8.55
N ALA A 422 -18.72 50.06 -9.67
CA ALA A 422 -19.56 48.89 -9.93
C ALA A 422 -19.33 47.75 -8.89
N ILE A 423 -18.11 47.59 -8.37
CA ILE A 423 -17.83 46.62 -7.30
C ILE A 423 -18.49 47.06 -5.99
N MET A 424 -18.37 48.34 -5.62
CA MET A 424 -18.97 48.89 -4.39
C MET A 424 -20.51 48.82 -4.41
N GLU A 425 -21.13 49.03 -5.57
CA GLU A 425 -22.58 48.88 -5.74
C GLU A 425 -23.04 47.43 -5.52
N LEU A 426 -22.28 46.44 -5.99
CA LEU A 426 -22.57 45.01 -5.76
C LEU A 426 -22.36 44.57 -4.30
N ASP A 427 -21.33 45.10 -3.63
CA ASP A 427 -21.02 44.76 -2.23
C ASP A 427 -22.14 45.28 -1.30
N ASN A 428 -22.67 46.47 -1.58
CA ASN A 428 -23.80 47.05 -0.84
C ASN A 428 -25.12 46.28 -1.04
N VAL A 429 -25.35 45.71 -2.23
CA VAL A 429 -26.55 44.89 -2.52
C VAL A 429 -26.46 43.49 -1.88
N SER A 430 -25.24 43.01 -1.57
CA SER A 430 -25.03 41.71 -0.93
C SER A 430 -25.04 41.76 0.61
N ALA A 431 -25.07 42.97 1.20
CA ALA A 431 -25.07 43.22 2.64
C ALA A 431 -26.46 43.49 3.23
N ILE A 432 -27.50 43.53 2.39
CA ILE A 432 -28.93 43.57 2.73
C ILE A 432 -29.50 42.18 2.42
#